data_AF-A0A1R1SE74-F1
#
_entry.id   AF-A0A1R1SE74-F1
#
_cell.length_a   1.000
_cell.length_b   1.000
_cell.length_c   1.000
_cell.angle_alpha   90.00
_cell.angle_beta   90.00
_cell.angle_gamma   90.00
#
_symmetry.space_group_name_H-M   'P 1'
#
loop_
_entity.id
_entity.type
_entity.pdbx_description
1 polymer ?
#
loop_
_entity_poly.entity_id
_entity_poly.type
_entity_poly.pdbx_seq_one_letter_code
_entity_poly.pdbx_strand_id
1 'polypeptide(L)'
;MTGGVWWEKDAGERERADGRTVPGPGPTGVQPELVDATREAVRAGVRGRIAGHTPDWTDPDRQDAGVALVRLFGIQAEPVLGRVNRLPEKVLAEHLAIAGVRRRPAGAAAALLEFTVNPPDGSSVLVPAGFQSAASTPAGQVVYETDQDLYATPATLGDLAVQEAGTLEPLPLGPSGPSRPFAPFGRDPEPGNGLWIGLAGPAAPYPRLSLGFVVVAAPPAPAASGGTAPPPLPPGPLLRWDVLDGTRLVPAELLRDSTAGLSAGGTVELRVPRSWEPGSPSATRPRLRWLRVRIAHGAFAGPAPVLSGLRLNVVAATAARTIRDEPLQPVQDPAASGRRRMKLSQVPILAGSVVIEVDDDAGGDVFGTTAGTTSRWREVESLAGYGADDRVFTVDHDSGEVTFGDGVNGAAVPPGFRNVRAVRYRVGGGSAGAVRAGAVGGVVTALPFVTGVNNPFPASGGTDAEPDAGAMRRGAGELRARGRAVAPADYGLLATRAPGASVA
;
A
#
# COMPACT_ATOMS: atom_id res chain seq x y z
N MET A 1 26.79 -16.55 14.49
CA MET A 1 26.52 -17.98 14.20
C MET A 1 26.37 -18.14 12.69
N THR A 2 27.48 -18.31 12.00
CA THR A 2 27.58 -18.41 10.53
C THR A 2 27.66 -19.88 10.11
N GLY A 3 26.62 -20.65 10.46
CA GLY A 3 26.45 -22.01 9.99
C GLY A 3 25.27 -22.03 9.02
N GLY A 4 25.54 -22.30 7.75
CA GLY A 4 24.49 -22.54 6.74
C GLY A 4 23.53 -23.62 7.24
N VAL A 5 22.25 -23.44 6.93
CA VAL A 5 21.18 -24.21 7.56
C VAL A 5 21.20 -25.64 7.02
N TRP A 6 20.89 -26.65 7.84
CA TRP A 6 21.00 -28.09 7.48
C TRP A 6 20.44 -28.38 6.09
N TRP A 7 19.27 -27.86 5.72
CA TRP A 7 18.66 -28.13 4.41
C TRP A 7 19.39 -27.51 3.20
N GLU A 8 20.27 -26.51 3.39
CA GLU A 8 21.17 -26.05 2.32
C GLU A 8 22.27 -27.07 2.02
N LYS A 9 22.69 -27.89 3.00
CA LYS A 9 23.74 -28.90 2.81
C LYS A 9 23.28 -30.06 1.92
N ASP A 10 22.04 -30.52 2.09
CA ASP A 10 21.52 -31.66 1.32
C ASP A 10 21.21 -31.29 -0.15
N ALA A 11 20.90 -30.02 -0.43
CA ALA A 11 20.74 -29.53 -1.80
C ALA A 11 22.09 -29.36 -2.51
N GLY A 12 23.08 -28.75 -1.84
CA GLY A 12 24.36 -28.42 -2.45
C GLY A 12 25.29 -29.61 -2.73
N GLU A 13 25.18 -30.72 -1.98
CA GLU A 13 26.00 -31.91 -2.20
C GLU A 13 25.43 -32.88 -3.25
N ARG A 14 24.11 -32.91 -3.46
CA ARG A 14 23.47 -33.73 -4.51
C ARG A 14 23.35 -33.02 -5.86
N GLU A 15 23.23 -31.69 -5.91
CA GLU A 15 23.22 -30.92 -7.17
C GLU A 15 24.50 -31.11 -7.99
N ARG A 16 25.64 -31.37 -7.34
CA ARG A 16 26.93 -31.51 -8.03
C ARG A 16 27.12 -32.82 -8.78
N ALA A 17 26.27 -33.83 -8.54
CA ALA A 17 26.52 -35.18 -9.02
C ALA A 17 25.78 -35.55 -10.32
N ASP A 18 24.58 -35.02 -10.60
CA ASP A 18 23.76 -35.49 -11.75
C ASP A 18 23.03 -34.41 -12.57
N GLY A 19 22.96 -33.15 -12.13
CA GLY A 19 22.24 -32.08 -12.85
C GLY A 19 23.05 -30.80 -12.90
N ARG A 20 23.45 -30.35 -14.09
CA ARG A 20 24.11 -29.05 -14.24
C ARG A 20 23.11 -27.94 -13.95
N THR A 21 23.11 -27.41 -12.73
CA THR A 21 22.47 -26.12 -12.44
C THR A 21 23.32 -25.03 -13.08
N VAL A 22 22.76 -24.33 -14.06
CA VAL A 22 23.43 -23.25 -14.79
C VAL A 22 22.82 -21.90 -14.42
N PRO A 23 23.56 -20.78 -14.56
CA PRO A 23 22.97 -19.46 -14.50
C PRO A 23 21.79 -19.35 -15.48
N GLY A 24 20.61 -19.04 -14.95
CA GLY A 24 19.38 -18.87 -15.70
C GLY A 24 19.10 -17.39 -15.94
N PRO A 25 18.51 -17.01 -17.09
CA PRO A 25 18.07 -15.64 -17.32
C PRO A 25 16.85 -15.27 -16.47
N GLY A 26 16.21 -16.25 -15.83
CA GLY A 26 15.00 -16.01 -15.10
C GLY A 26 15.19 -15.56 -13.66
N PRO A 27 14.06 -15.26 -13.01
CA PRO A 27 13.99 -14.63 -11.70
C PRO A 27 14.67 -15.40 -10.55
N THR A 28 14.90 -16.72 -10.68
CA THR A 28 15.65 -17.51 -9.69
C THR A 28 17.16 -17.35 -9.83
N GLY A 29 17.66 -16.84 -10.96
CA GLY A 29 19.09 -16.66 -11.28
C GLY A 29 19.83 -17.95 -11.60
N VAL A 30 19.22 -19.11 -11.34
CA VAL A 30 19.74 -20.45 -11.59
C VAL A 30 18.62 -21.36 -12.08
N GLN A 31 18.96 -22.32 -12.94
CA GLN A 31 18.03 -23.31 -13.48
C GLN A 31 18.74 -24.61 -13.86
N PRO A 32 18.05 -25.76 -13.87
CA PRO A 32 18.61 -26.98 -14.41
C PRO A 32 18.82 -26.85 -15.93
N GLU A 33 20.00 -27.22 -16.40
CA GLU A 33 20.29 -27.38 -17.83
C GLU A 33 19.66 -28.68 -18.33
N LEU A 34 18.68 -28.58 -19.23
CA LEU A 34 18.02 -29.75 -19.82
C LEU A 34 18.82 -30.34 -20.98
N VAL A 35 19.49 -29.48 -21.75
CA VAL A 35 20.27 -29.83 -22.93
C VAL A 35 21.50 -28.94 -23.03
N ASP A 36 22.64 -29.49 -23.45
CA ASP A 36 23.78 -28.68 -23.89
C ASP A 36 23.39 -27.96 -25.19
N ALA A 37 23.10 -26.68 -25.06
CA ALA A 37 22.54 -25.87 -26.14
C ALA A 37 23.60 -25.31 -27.10
N THR A 38 24.88 -25.63 -26.91
CA THR A 38 25.95 -25.09 -27.75
C THR A 38 25.92 -25.66 -29.16
N ARG A 39 26.20 -24.82 -30.17
CA ARG A 39 26.35 -25.29 -31.56
C ARG A 39 27.41 -26.37 -31.68
N GLU A 40 28.46 -26.35 -30.84
CA GLU A 40 29.51 -27.37 -30.79
C GLU A 40 28.96 -28.72 -30.32
N ALA A 41 28.13 -28.75 -29.27
CA ALA A 41 27.48 -29.97 -28.79
C ALA A 41 26.52 -30.54 -29.83
N VAL A 42 25.76 -29.69 -30.53
CA VAL A 42 24.90 -30.12 -31.66
C VAL A 42 25.73 -30.77 -32.75
N ARG A 43 26.83 -30.12 -33.18
CA ARG A 43 27.73 -30.64 -34.21
C ARG A 43 28.39 -31.97 -33.78
N ALA A 44 28.81 -32.07 -32.52
CA ALA A 44 29.37 -33.30 -31.98
C ALA A 44 28.33 -34.44 -31.95
N GLY A 45 27.09 -34.13 -31.55
CA GLY A 45 25.99 -35.08 -31.54
C GLY A 45 25.58 -35.55 -32.94
N VAL A 46 25.62 -34.67 -33.94
CA VAL A 46 25.40 -35.08 -35.35
C VAL A 46 26.57 -35.95 -35.83
N ARG A 47 27.81 -35.54 -35.57
CA ARG A 47 29.02 -36.30 -35.95
C ARG A 47 29.01 -37.73 -35.40
N GLY A 48 28.62 -37.91 -34.14
CA GLY A 48 28.53 -39.24 -33.52
C GLY A 48 27.48 -40.16 -34.15
N ARG A 49 26.55 -39.63 -34.95
CA ARG A 49 25.48 -40.39 -35.61
C ARG A 49 25.76 -40.67 -37.09
N ILE A 50 26.74 -40.02 -37.70
CA ILE A 50 27.05 -40.14 -39.15
C ILE A 50 27.23 -41.60 -39.55
N ALA A 51 28.06 -42.35 -38.84
CA ALA A 51 28.37 -43.74 -39.18
C ALA A 51 27.14 -44.66 -39.21
N GLY A 52 26.11 -44.37 -38.40
CA GLY A 52 24.89 -45.17 -38.32
C GLY A 52 23.79 -44.79 -39.31
N HIS A 53 23.79 -43.55 -39.81
CA HIS A 53 22.73 -43.03 -40.69
C HIS A 53 23.17 -42.77 -42.12
N THR A 54 24.45 -42.44 -42.33
CA THR A 54 25.04 -42.11 -43.63
C THR A 54 26.39 -42.81 -43.79
N PRO A 55 26.42 -44.16 -43.85
CA PRO A 55 27.66 -44.91 -43.92
C PRO A 55 28.47 -44.63 -45.20
N ASP A 56 27.82 -44.19 -46.27
CA ASP A 56 28.45 -43.85 -47.55
C ASP A 56 29.19 -42.49 -47.53
N TRP A 57 29.01 -41.68 -46.49
CA TRP A 57 29.71 -40.39 -46.33
C TRP A 57 31.03 -40.59 -45.58
N THR A 58 32.09 -40.92 -46.32
CA THR A 58 33.34 -41.45 -45.76
C THR A 58 34.46 -40.43 -45.52
N ASP A 59 34.40 -39.25 -46.14
CA ASP A 59 35.49 -38.24 -46.06
C ASP A 59 34.96 -36.81 -45.82
N PRO A 60 34.47 -36.50 -44.60
CA PRO A 60 33.96 -35.17 -44.27
C PRO A 60 35.12 -34.18 -44.04
N ASP A 61 35.50 -33.43 -45.07
CA ASP A 61 36.50 -32.37 -44.98
C ASP A 61 35.90 -30.97 -44.69
N ARG A 62 36.72 -29.91 -44.72
CA ARG A 62 36.23 -28.53 -44.48
C ARG A 62 35.47 -27.94 -45.66
N GLN A 63 35.72 -28.41 -46.87
CA GLN A 63 35.13 -27.92 -48.13
C GLN A 63 33.84 -28.69 -48.47
N ASP A 64 33.59 -29.82 -47.81
CA ASP A 64 32.41 -30.66 -47.94
C ASP A 64 31.10 -29.91 -47.62
N ALA A 65 30.14 -30.01 -48.54
CA ALA A 65 28.84 -29.35 -48.43
C ALA A 65 27.99 -29.90 -47.26
N GLY A 66 28.13 -31.19 -46.93
CA GLY A 66 27.51 -31.81 -45.77
C GLY A 66 28.04 -31.22 -44.46
N VAL A 67 29.35 -30.99 -44.35
CA VAL A 67 29.97 -30.31 -43.21
C VAL A 67 29.46 -28.87 -43.08
N ALA A 68 29.27 -28.16 -44.20
CA ALA A 68 28.66 -26.82 -44.19
C ALA A 68 27.20 -26.86 -43.68
N LEU A 69 26.40 -27.85 -44.09
CA LEU A 69 25.03 -28.05 -43.60
C LEU A 69 25.00 -28.37 -42.10
N VAL A 70 25.88 -29.24 -41.60
CA VAL A 70 25.98 -29.53 -40.16
C VAL A 70 26.35 -28.29 -39.36
N ARG A 71 27.21 -27.41 -39.91
CA ARG A 71 27.55 -26.14 -39.27
C ARG A 71 26.37 -25.19 -39.19
N LEU A 72 25.60 -25.07 -40.28
CA LEU A 72 24.41 -24.24 -40.37
C LEU A 72 23.31 -24.75 -39.42
N PHE A 73 23.10 -26.06 -39.39
CA PHE A 73 22.16 -26.71 -38.49
C PHE A 73 22.49 -26.41 -37.02
N GLY A 74 23.78 -26.49 -36.63
CA GLY A 74 24.20 -26.10 -35.28
C GLY A 74 23.85 -24.65 -34.92
N ILE A 75 24.00 -23.71 -35.87
CA ILE A 75 23.63 -22.29 -35.67
C ILE A 75 22.11 -22.12 -35.54
N GLN A 76 21.33 -22.87 -36.33
CA GLN A 76 19.86 -22.82 -36.27
C GLN A 76 19.30 -23.49 -35.01
N ALA A 77 19.92 -24.59 -34.55
CA ALA A 77 19.47 -25.37 -33.41
C ALA A 77 19.79 -24.71 -32.06
N GLU A 78 20.93 -24.05 -31.94
CA GLU A 78 21.38 -23.37 -30.71
C GLU A 78 20.31 -22.45 -30.07
N PRO A 79 19.66 -21.51 -30.78
CA PRO A 79 18.61 -20.68 -30.18
C PRO A 79 17.35 -21.47 -29.79
N VAL A 80 17.05 -22.58 -30.48
CA VAL A 80 15.91 -23.45 -30.16
C VAL A 80 16.18 -24.22 -28.87
N LEU A 81 17.35 -24.85 -28.76
CA LEU A 81 17.79 -25.55 -27.54
C LEU A 81 17.96 -24.59 -26.36
N GLY A 82 18.42 -23.36 -26.62
CA GLY A 82 18.45 -22.29 -25.63
C GLY A 82 17.07 -21.94 -25.06
N ARG A 83 15.99 -22.08 -25.85
CA ARG A 83 14.61 -21.92 -25.34
C ARG A 83 14.14 -23.13 -24.54
N VAL A 84 14.57 -24.35 -24.89
CA VAL A 84 14.29 -25.56 -24.10
C VAL A 84 14.82 -25.40 -22.68
N ASN A 85 16.04 -24.85 -22.52
CA ASN A 85 16.60 -24.58 -21.20
C ASN A 85 15.84 -23.52 -20.40
N ARG A 86 14.90 -22.74 -20.98
CA ARG A 86 14.00 -21.83 -20.24
C ARG A 86 12.71 -22.48 -19.78
N LEU A 87 12.44 -23.72 -20.20
CA LEU A 87 11.22 -24.44 -19.86
C LEU A 87 11.05 -24.64 -18.35
N PRO A 88 12.08 -25.01 -17.56
CA PRO A 88 11.92 -25.23 -16.12
C PRO A 88 11.39 -23.99 -15.38
N GLU A 89 11.95 -22.81 -15.68
CA GLU A 89 11.51 -21.55 -15.07
C GLU A 89 10.08 -21.18 -15.50
N LYS A 90 9.73 -21.36 -16.78
CA LYS A 90 8.35 -21.16 -17.24
C LYS A 90 7.38 -22.09 -16.52
N VAL A 91 7.73 -23.38 -16.41
CA VAL A 91 6.88 -24.37 -15.72
C VAL A 91 6.69 -24.00 -14.25
N LEU A 92 7.74 -23.55 -13.56
CA LEU A 92 7.64 -23.07 -12.18
C LEU A 92 6.72 -21.86 -12.07
N ALA A 93 6.88 -20.87 -12.96
CA ALA A 93 6.03 -19.67 -13.00
C ALA A 93 4.54 -20.03 -13.16
N GLU A 94 4.22 -20.91 -14.11
CA GLU A 94 2.86 -21.37 -14.36
C GLU A 94 2.29 -22.15 -13.16
N HIS A 95 3.07 -23.02 -12.52
CA HIS A 95 2.62 -23.75 -11.33
C HIS A 95 2.32 -22.80 -10.16
N LEU A 96 3.18 -21.81 -9.94
CA LEU A 96 2.95 -20.79 -8.92
C LEU A 96 1.71 -19.95 -9.25
N ALA A 97 1.50 -19.61 -10.52
CA ALA A 97 0.32 -18.89 -10.97
C ALA A 97 -0.96 -19.71 -10.76
N ILE A 98 -0.95 -21.02 -11.06
CA ILE A 98 -2.06 -21.93 -10.78
C ILE A 98 -2.32 -22.03 -9.27
N ALA A 99 -1.27 -22.03 -8.46
CA ALA A 99 -1.38 -22.01 -6.99
C ALA A 99 -1.86 -20.67 -6.41
N GLY A 100 -2.19 -19.68 -7.24
CA GLY A 100 -2.68 -18.37 -6.81
C GLY A 100 -1.57 -17.41 -6.37
N VAL A 101 -0.30 -17.77 -6.54
CA VAL A 101 0.81 -16.84 -6.29
C VAL A 101 0.79 -15.77 -7.39
N ARG A 102 0.70 -14.52 -6.97
CA ARG A 102 0.79 -13.32 -7.82
C ARG A 102 1.83 -12.39 -7.23
N ARG A 103 2.43 -11.53 -8.07
CA ARG A 103 3.29 -10.44 -7.58
C ARG A 103 2.49 -9.55 -6.66
N ARG A 104 3.08 -9.16 -5.52
CA ARG A 104 2.49 -8.11 -4.71
C ARG A 104 2.53 -6.79 -5.50
N PRO A 105 1.40 -6.07 -5.61
CA PRO A 105 1.36 -4.81 -6.33
C PRO A 105 2.14 -3.73 -5.58
N ALA A 106 2.40 -2.62 -6.26
CA ALA A 106 2.99 -1.45 -5.62
C ALA A 106 2.07 -0.93 -4.50
N GLY A 107 2.65 -0.62 -3.34
CA GLY A 107 1.97 -0.01 -2.20
C GLY A 107 2.13 1.51 -2.22
N ALA A 108 1.11 2.23 -1.77
CA ALA A 108 1.21 3.68 -1.62
C ALA A 108 1.89 4.10 -0.32
N ALA A 109 2.63 5.21 -0.39
CA ALA A 109 3.05 5.91 0.81
C ALA A 109 1.90 6.73 1.38
N ALA A 110 1.84 6.85 2.69
CA ALA A 110 0.92 7.73 3.41
C ALA A 110 1.72 8.85 4.07
N ALA A 111 1.14 10.04 4.08
CA ALA A 111 1.69 11.22 4.73
C ALA A 111 0.61 11.95 5.53
N LEU A 112 1.06 12.71 6.52
CA LEU A 112 0.24 13.72 7.18
C LEU A 112 0.55 15.06 6.52
N LEU A 113 -0.45 15.70 5.91
CA LEU A 113 -0.31 17.03 5.32
C LEU A 113 -0.87 18.08 6.26
N GLU A 114 -0.06 19.09 6.54
CA GLU A 114 -0.38 20.29 7.31
C GLU A 114 -0.69 21.44 6.35
N PHE A 115 -1.83 22.11 6.60
CA PHE A 115 -2.30 23.24 5.80
C PHE A 115 -2.17 24.56 6.56
N THR A 116 -1.62 25.56 5.89
CA THR A 116 -1.61 26.95 6.37
C THR A 116 -2.63 27.75 5.59
N VAL A 117 -3.50 28.47 6.31
CA VAL A 117 -4.54 29.30 5.73
C VAL A 117 -4.52 30.72 6.28
N ASN A 118 -4.92 31.69 5.46
CA ASN A 118 -5.00 33.09 5.85
C ASN A 118 -6.25 33.80 5.26
N PRO A 119 -7.47 33.40 5.65
CA PRO A 119 -8.67 34.10 5.23
C PRO A 119 -8.84 35.43 5.99
N PRO A 120 -9.30 36.52 5.34
CA PRO A 120 -9.39 37.85 5.96
C PRO A 120 -10.30 37.94 7.19
N ASP A 121 -11.34 37.11 7.26
CA ASP A 121 -12.32 37.07 8.34
C ASP A 121 -11.93 36.11 9.48
N GLY A 122 -10.78 35.43 9.35
CA GLY A 122 -10.30 34.44 10.31
C GLY A 122 -11.09 33.12 10.30
N SER A 123 -12.02 32.92 9.37
CA SER A 123 -12.83 31.70 9.27
C SER A 123 -11.98 30.46 8.96
N SER A 124 -12.53 29.26 9.16
CA SER A 124 -11.86 28.03 8.71
C SER A 124 -12.16 27.77 7.23
N VAL A 125 -11.15 27.32 6.49
CA VAL A 125 -11.24 27.02 5.05
C VAL A 125 -11.43 25.52 4.86
N LEU A 126 -12.44 25.11 4.09
CA LEU A 126 -12.65 23.71 3.72
C LEU A 126 -11.64 23.29 2.65
N VAL A 127 -10.71 22.43 3.02
CA VAL A 127 -9.86 21.65 2.11
C VAL A 127 -10.59 20.32 1.83
N PRO A 128 -11.04 20.06 0.60
CA PRO A 128 -11.80 18.85 0.30
C PRO A 128 -10.90 17.61 0.26
N ALA A 129 -11.52 16.44 0.47
CA ALA A 129 -10.95 15.17 0.03
C ALA A 129 -10.65 15.22 -1.47
N GLY A 130 -9.55 14.62 -1.90
CA GLY A 130 -9.13 14.73 -3.30
C GLY A 130 -8.23 15.92 -3.60
N PHE A 131 -7.90 16.77 -2.61
CA PHE A 131 -6.97 17.89 -2.80
C PHE A 131 -5.57 17.36 -3.11
N GLN A 132 -4.96 17.83 -4.19
CA GLN A 132 -3.67 17.32 -4.67
C GLN A 132 -2.51 18.26 -4.33
N SER A 133 -1.45 17.67 -3.79
CA SER A 133 -0.14 18.29 -3.58
C SER A 133 0.97 17.40 -4.15
N ALA A 134 2.12 17.96 -4.45
CA ALA A 134 3.22 17.24 -5.08
C ALA A 134 4.51 17.32 -4.24
N ALA A 135 5.26 16.23 -4.28
CA ALA A 135 6.66 16.17 -3.89
C ALA A 135 7.53 15.97 -5.12
N SER A 136 8.62 16.72 -5.22
CA SER A 136 9.65 16.50 -6.24
C SER A 136 10.65 15.47 -5.74
N THR A 137 10.79 14.38 -6.48
CA THR A 137 11.72 13.28 -6.19
C THR A 137 12.72 13.13 -7.35
N PRO A 138 13.85 12.43 -7.16
CA PRO A 138 14.76 12.11 -8.26
C PRO A 138 14.09 11.32 -9.41
N ALA A 139 13.04 10.55 -9.11
CA ALA A 139 12.28 9.77 -10.10
C ALA A 139 11.19 10.59 -10.81
N GLY A 140 10.94 11.84 -10.39
CA GLY A 140 9.89 12.70 -10.93
C GLY A 140 8.97 13.28 -9.84
N GLN A 141 7.81 13.79 -10.25
CA GLN A 141 6.81 14.30 -9.31
C GLN A 141 5.92 13.16 -8.79
N VAL A 142 5.74 13.11 -7.48
CA VAL A 142 4.76 12.24 -6.82
C VAL A 142 3.63 13.08 -6.28
N VAL A 143 2.40 12.74 -6.67
CA VAL A 143 1.19 13.41 -6.21
C VAL A 143 0.65 12.72 -4.97
N TYR A 144 0.31 13.53 -3.97
CA TYR A 144 -0.41 13.18 -2.76
C TYR A 144 -1.83 13.74 -2.83
N GLU A 145 -2.80 12.91 -2.51
CA GLU A 145 -4.20 13.26 -2.49
C GLU A 145 -4.74 13.12 -1.07
N THR A 146 -5.43 14.16 -0.56
CA THR A 146 -6.07 14.12 0.76
C THR A 146 -7.16 13.05 0.80
N ASP A 147 -7.15 12.21 1.83
CA ASP A 147 -8.08 11.09 1.91
C ASP A 147 -9.47 11.49 2.43
N GLN A 148 -9.60 12.69 3.00
CA GLN A 148 -10.82 13.21 3.60
C GLN A 148 -10.84 14.74 3.59
N ASP A 149 -12.02 15.31 3.85
CA ASP A 149 -12.20 16.75 4.06
C ASP A 149 -11.50 17.21 5.34
N LEU A 150 -11.02 18.45 5.32
CA LEU A 150 -10.40 19.13 6.46
C LEU A 150 -10.91 20.58 6.50
N TYR A 151 -11.26 21.07 7.69
CA TYR A 151 -11.44 22.50 7.92
C TYR A 151 -10.18 23.09 8.54
N ALA A 152 -9.35 23.73 7.73
CA ALA A 152 -8.11 24.36 8.17
C ALA A 152 -8.41 25.73 8.79
N THR A 153 -7.89 25.99 9.99
CA THR A 153 -8.08 27.23 10.74
C THR A 153 -6.80 28.09 10.71
N PRO A 154 -6.89 29.43 10.71
CA PRO A 154 -5.71 30.28 10.89
C PRO A 154 -5.15 30.25 12.32
N ALA A 155 -5.78 29.51 13.24
CA ALA A 155 -5.28 29.35 14.60
C ALA A 155 -3.95 28.58 14.65
N THR A 156 -3.11 28.94 15.63
CA THR A 156 -1.82 28.33 15.92
C THR A 156 -1.79 27.78 17.34
N LEU A 157 -0.79 26.93 17.64
CA LEU A 157 -0.54 26.47 19.02
C LEU A 157 0.06 27.61 19.83
N GLY A 158 -0.65 28.08 20.85
CA GLY A 158 -0.23 29.19 21.72
C GLY A 158 0.37 28.75 23.05
N ASP A 159 -0.16 27.67 23.66
CA ASP A 159 0.36 27.11 24.91
C ASP A 159 -0.01 25.61 25.02
N LEU A 160 0.78 24.83 25.77
CA LEU A 160 0.52 23.43 26.08
C LEU A 160 0.74 23.18 27.57
N ALA A 161 -0.10 22.31 28.15
CA ALA A 161 0.08 21.85 29.51
C ALA A 161 -0.31 20.37 29.67
N VAL A 162 0.41 19.65 30.52
CA VAL A 162 0.02 18.31 30.95
C VAL A 162 -0.61 18.42 32.33
N GLN A 163 -1.78 17.81 32.47
CA GLN A 163 -2.49 17.66 33.71
C GLN A 163 -2.15 16.31 34.34
N GLU A 164 -1.51 16.35 35.51
CA GLU A 164 -1.13 15.17 36.30
C GLU A 164 -1.50 15.41 37.76
N ALA A 165 -2.27 14.49 38.37
CA ALA A 165 -2.74 14.61 39.76
C ALA A 165 -3.40 15.97 40.08
N GLY A 166 -4.12 16.55 39.12
CA GLY A 166 -4.80 17.84 39.26
C GLY A 166 -3.95 19.09 38.99
N THR A 167 -2.64 18.94 38.81
CA THR A 167 -1.70 20.06 38.55
C THR A 167 -1.47 20.24 37.04
N LEU A 168 -1.37 21.49 36.58
CA LEU A 168 -1.14 21.83 35.16
C LEU A 168 0.32 22.23 34.90
N GLU A 169 1.14 21.25 34.54
CA GLU A 169 2.55 21.45 34.23
C GLU A 169 2.76 22.00 32.82
N PRO A 170 3.57 23.05 32.63
CA PRO A 170 3.84 23.63 31.31
C PRO A 170 4.66 22.69 30.43
N LEU A 171 4.23 22.56 29.17
CA LEU A 171 4.98 21.86 28.14
C LEU A 171 5.58 22.89 27.17
N PRO A 172 6.92 22.95 27.04
CA PRO A 172 7.56 23.91 26.16
C PRO A 172 7.16 23.73 24.69
N LEU A 173 6.77 24.83 24.06
CA LEU A 173 6.49 24.94 22.63
C LEU A 173 7.74 25.41 21.87
N GLY A 174 7.99 24.78 20.73
CA GLY A 174 8.88 25.26 19.68
C GLY A 174 8.10 25.84 18.50
N PRO A 175 8.80 26.26 17.42
CA PRO A 175 8.18 26.87 16.24
C PRO A 175 7.17 25.96 15.53
N SER A 176 7.41 24.66 15.61
CA SER A 176 6.56 23.63 15.04
C SER A 176 6.07 22.73 16.18
N GLY A 177 5.19 23.25 17.04
CA GLY A 177 4.57 22.48 18.12
C GLY A 177 5.52 22.08 19.27
N PRO A 178 5.32 20.93 19.94
CA PRO A 178 6.09 20.55 21.14
C PRO A 178 7.58 20.43 20.82
N SER A 179 8.45 20.98 21.69
CA SER A 179 9.90 21.03 21.43
C SER A 179 10.66 19.73 21.75
N ARG A 180 10.01 18.80 22.46
CA ARG A 180 10.55 17.50 22.84
C ARG A 180 9.43 16.46 22.98
N PRO A 181 9.76 15.16 22.93
CA PRO A 181 8.81 14.12 23.28
C PRO A 181 8.25 14.29 24.70
N PHE A 182 6.98 13.97 24.89
CA PHE A 182 6.28 14.13 26.17
C PHE A 182 5.18 13.09 26.36
N ALA A 183 4.84 12.79 27.60
CA ALA A 183 3.71 11.94 27.94
C ALA A 183 2.46 12.83 28.09
N PRO A 184 1.41 12.67 27.25
CA PRO A 184 0.24 13.54 27.25
C PRO A 184 -0.65 13.35 28.49
N PHE A 185 -0.43 12.30 29.28
CA PHE A 185 -1.23 11.95 30.46
C PHE A 185 -0.38 11.87 31.75
N GLY A 186 0.78 12.52 31.76
CA GLY A 186 1.72 12.43 32.88
C GLY A 186 2.59 11.17 32.84
N ARG A 187 3.42 11.00 33.87
CA ARG A 187 4.31 9.84 34.03
C ARG A 187 3.55 8.59 34.44
N ASP A 188 2.47 8.77 35.20
CA ASP A 188 1.57 7.70 35.63
C ASP A 188 0.14 8.00 35.15
N PRO A 189 -0.27 7.48 33.99
CA PRO A 189 -1.57 7.81 33.39
C PRO A 189 -2.74 7.22 34.18
N GLU A 190 -3.47 8.08 34.87
CA GLU A 190 -4.68 7.71 35.61
C GLU A 190 -5.93 8.46 35.07
N PRO A 191 -7.15 7.94 35.30
CA PRO A 191 -8.38 8.68 35.03
C PRO A 191 -8.37 10.08 35.65
N GLY A 192 -8.50 11.11 34.81
CA GLY A 192 -8.39 12.51 35.20
C GLY A 192 -7.18 13.22 34.62
N ASN A 193 -6.07 12.51 34.40
CA ASN A 193 -4.89 13.06 33.73
C ASN A 193 -5.20 13.38 32.26
N GLY A 194 -4.53 14.38 31.72
CA GLY A 194 -4.89 14.92 30.40
C GLY A 194 -3.90 15.89 29.81
N LEU A 195 -4.05 16.17 28.53
CA LEU A 195 -3.32 17.20 27.82
C LEU A 195 -4.25 18.38 27.54
N TRP A 196 -3.75 19.58 27.82
CA TRP A 196 -4.39 20.85 27.49
C TRP A 196 -3.66 21.52 26.34
N ILE A 197 -4.43 21.93 25.34
CA ILE A 197 -3.96 22.51 24.08
C ILE A 197 -4.58 23.89 23.94
N GLY A 198 -3.77 24.95 24.08
CA GLY A 198 -4.19 26.34 23.95
C GLY A 198 -4.01 26.83 22.53
N LEU A 199 -5.09 27.23 21.87
CA LEU A 199 -5.08 27.76 20.51
C LEU A 199 -5.11 29.29 20.53
N ALA A 200 -4.14 29.90 19.83
CA ALA A 200 -4.10 31.34 19.57
C ALA A 200 -4.63 31.61 18.16
N GLY A 201 -5.46 32.63 17.99
CA GLY A 201 -5.98 32.97 16.66
C GLY A 201 -7.14 33.96 16.70
N PRO A 202 -7.44 34.59 15.55
CA PRO A 202 -8.45 35.65 15.48
C PRO A 202 -9.87 35.12 15.73
N ALA A 203 -10.19 33.91 15.26
CA ALA A 203 -11.51 33.31 15.39
C ALA A 203 -11.44 31.88 15.96
N ALA A 204 -12.59 31.37 16.41
CA ALA A 204 -12.71 29.98 16.82
C ALA A 204 -12.66 29.06 15.58
N PRO A 205 -11.90 27.94 15.63
CA PRO A 205 -12.03 26.89 14.61
C PRO A 205 -13.49 26.41 14.55
N TYR A 206 -14.07 26.31 13.36
CA TYR A 206 -15.45 25.88 13.16
C TYR A 206 -15.66 25.45 11.69
N PRO A 207 -16.44 24.39 11.39
CA PRO A 207 -17.21 23.54 12.30
C PRO A 207 -16.40 22.44 12.99
N ARG A 208 -15.16 22.21 12.53
CA ARG A 208 -14.33 21.10 13.00
C ARG A 208 -12.91 21.56 13.26
N LEU A 209 -12.22 20.83 14.12
CA LEU A 209 -10.80 21.00 14.40
C LEU A 209 -10.10 19.68 14.12
N SER A 210 -9.07 19.71 13.27
CA SER A 210 -8.22 18.54 13.02
C SER A 210 -6.85 18.70 13.67
N LEU A 211 -6.42 17.65 14.37
CA LEU A 211 -5.15 17.55 15.07
C LEU A 211 -4.35 16.37 14.54
N GLY A 212 -3.08 16.59 14.21
CA GLY A 212 -2.12 15.56 13.86
C GLY A 212 -1.26 15.20 15.05
N PHE A 213 -1.14 13.90 15.35
CA PHE A 213 -0.33 13.36 16.42
C PHE A 213 0.73 12.42 15.88
N VAL A 214 1.94 12.49 16.45
CA VAL A 214 3.01 11.52 16.19
C VAL A 214 3.44 10.92 17.51
N VAL A 215 3.42 9.59 17.55
CA VAL A 215 3.79 8.78 18.71
C VAL A 215 5.21 8.28 18.51
N VAL A 216 6.02 8.32 19.57
CA VAL A 216 7.31 7.64 19.62
C VAL A 216 7.04 6.15 19.64
N ALA A 217 7.53 5.42 18.64
CA ALA A 217 7.37 3.98 18.57
C ALA A 217 7.93 3.33 19.84
N ALA A 218 7.06 2.71 20.63
CA ALA A 218 7.47 1.86 21.74
C ALA A 218 7.82 0.47 21.21
N PRO A 219 8.82 -0.23 21.77
CA PRO A 219 9.03 -1.63 21.47
C PRO A 219 7.74 -2.42 21.78
N PRO A 220 7.36 -3.39 20.93
CA PRO A 220 6.17 -4.18 21.17
C PRO A 220 6.25 -4.87 22.53
N ALA A 221 5.14 -4.88 23.27
CA ALA A 221 5.07 -5.61 24.52
C ALA A 221 5.32 -7.11 24.25
N PRO A 222 6.10 -7.82 25.08
CA PRO A 222 6.31 -9.24 24.92
C PRO A 222 4.95 -9.96 24.99
N ALA A 223 4.57 -10.61 23.89
CA ALA A 223 3.40 -11.46 23.81
C ALA A 223 3.79 -12.91 24.12
N ALA A 224 2.89 -13.65 24.77
CA ALA A 224 3.08 -15.08 24.96
C ALA A 224 3.20 -15.78 23.58
N SER A 225 4.18 -16.67 23.44
CA SER A 225 4.35 -17.49 22.24
C SER A 225 3.30 -18.60 22.21
N GLY A 226 2.66 -18.79 21.05
CA GLY A 226 1.73 -19.88 20.80
C GLY A 226 0.25 -19.53 21.02
N GLY A 227 -0.59 -20.05 20.13
CA GLY A 227 -2.05 -19.85 20.12
C GLY A 227 -2.60 -19.97 18.69
N THR A 228 -3.80 -20.54 18.53
CA THR A 228 -4.49 -20.60 17.22
C THR A 228 -5.28 -19.32 16.92
N ALA A 229 -5.35 -18.40 17.88
CA ALA A 229 -5.97 -17.10 17.76
C ALA A 229 -5.10 -16.06 18.47
N PRO A 230 -4.99 -14.83 17.94
CA PRO A 230 -4.36 -13.74 18.66
C PRO A 230 -5.12 -13.52 19.98
N PRO A 231 -4.43 -13.32 21.12
CA PRO A 231 -5.11 -12.94 22.35
C PRO A 231 -5.90 -11.65 22.09
N PRO A 232 -7.13 -11.52 22.61
CA PRO A 232 -7.88 -10.29 22.45
C PRO A 232 -7.06 -9.13 23.02
N LEU A 233 -6.85 -8.08 22.20
CA LEU A 233 -6.20 -6.87 22.68
C LEU A 233 -7.07 -6.29 23.80
N PRO A 234 -6.51 -5.99 24.98
CA PRO A 234 -7.29 -5.36 26.03
C PRO A 234 -7.81 -4.00 25.52
N PRO A 235 -9.04 -3.59 25.88
CA PRO A 235 -9.55 -2.30 25.47
C PRO A 235 -8.66 -1.18 26.02
N GLY A 236 -8.29 -0.24 25.16
CA GLY A 236 -7.56 0.96 25.58
C GLY A 236 -8.42 1.88 26.47
N PRO A 237 -7.82 2.92 27.08
CA PRO A 237 -8.55 3.85 27.91
C PRO A 237 -9.57 4.65 27.07
N LEU A 238 -10.70 4.97 27.69
CA LEU A 238 -11.68 5.88 27.10
C LEU A 238 -11.17 7.31 27.25
N LEU A 239 -10.82 7.95 26.13
CA LEU A 239 -10.44 9.35 26.11
C LEU A 239 -11.67 10.25 25.94
N ARG A 240 -11.68 11.37 26.67
CA ARG A 240 -12.72 12.40 26.55
C ARG A 240 -12.11 13.73 26.15
N TRP A 241 -12.78 14.38 25.21
CA TRP A 241 -12.42 15.71 24.69
C TRP A 241 -13.42 16.76 25.20
N ASP A 242 -12.91 17.85 25.76
CA ASP A 242 -13.70 19.01 26.20
C ASP A 242 -13.02 20.30 25.73
N VAL A 243 -13.79 21.31 25.34
CA VAL A 243 -13.30 22.68 25.14
C VAL A 243 -13.62 23.54 26.35
N LEU A 244 -12.73 24.43 26.72
CA LEU A 244 -13.01 25.52 27.66
C LEU A 244 -13.57 26.70 26.88
N ASP A 245 -14.89 26.87 26.96
CA ASP A 245 -15.64 27.99 26.37
C ASP A 245 -15.84 29.07 27.45
N GLY A 246 -14.97 30.09 27.42
CA GLY A 246 -14.87 31.10 28.47
C GLY A 246 -14.44 30.50 29.81
N THR A 247 -15.39 30.15 30.67
CA THR A 247 -15.15 29.49 31.97
C THR A 247 -15.77 28.11 32.08
N ARG A 248 -16.52 27.66 31.06
CA ARG A 248 -17.26 26.40 31.09
C ARG A 248 -16.55 25.35 30.26
N LEU A 249 -16.46 24.14 30.80
CA LEU A 249 -16.02 22.98 30.03
C LEU A 249 -17.21 22.37 29.28
N VAL A 250 -17.14 22.38 27.96
CA VAL A 250 -18.16 21.85 27.06
C VAL A 250 -17.58 20.64 26.31
N PRO A 251 -18.27 19.49 26.23
CA PRO A 251 -17.77 18.35 25.47
C PRO A 251 -17.52 18.69 24.00
N ALA A 252 -16.38 18.25 23.47
CA ALA A 252 -16.10 18.25 22.03
C ALA A 252 -16.37 16.85 21.48
N GLU A 253 -17.24 16.75 20.48
CA GLU A 253 -17.61 15.45 19.93
C GLU A 253 -16.49 14.93 19.04
N LEU A 254 -16.02 13.72 19.34
CA LEU A 254 -15.03 13.02 18.53
C LEU A 254 -15.69 12.47 17.27
N LEU A 255 -15.35 13.04 16.12
CA LEU A 255 -15.86 12.60 14.82
C LEU A 255 -15.04 11.45 14.25
N ARG A 256 -13.71 11.56 14.39
CA ARG A 256 -12.78 10.55 13.88
C ARG A 256 -11.53 10.51 14.74
N ASP A 257 -11.06 9.29 15.02
CA ASP A 257 -9.76 9.02 15.62
C ASP A 257 -9.05 7.94 14.83
N SER A 258 -7.93 8.28 14.19
CA SER A 258 -7.06 7.31 13.53
C SER A 258 -5.81 6.97 14.35
N THR A 259 -5.71 7.48 15.58
CA THR A 259 -4.55 7.32 16.48
C THR A 259 -4.70 6.13 17.43
N ALA A 260 -5.84 5.42 17.38
CA ALA A 260 -6.19 4.36 18.31
C ALA A 260 -6.03 4.81 19.78
N GLY A 261 -6.63 5.94 20.15
CA GLY A 261 -6.49 6.51 21.49
C GLY A 261 -5.09 7.03 21.80
N LEU A 262 -4.45 7.69 20.83
CA LEU A 262 -3.07 8.21 20.88
C LEU A 262 -1.97 7.15 21.01
N SER A 263 -2.27 5.87 20.80
CA SER A 263 -1.28 4.78 20.81
C SER A 263 -0.50 4.64 19.49
N ALA A 264 -1.03 5.19 18.41
CA ALA A 264 -0.39 5.28 17.11
C ALA A 264 -0.43 6.71 16.56
N GLY A 265 0.52 7.04 15.67
CA GLY A 265 0.49 8.31 14.94
C GLY A 265 -0.73 8.39 14.01
N GLY A 266 -1.29 9.58 13.84
CA GLY A 266 -2.50 9.76 13.04
C GLY A 266 -3.16 11.12 13.25
N THR A 267 -4.47 11.18 12.99
CA THR A 267 -5.27 12.39 13.13
C THR A 267 -6.48 12.17 14.03
N VAL A 268 -6.87 13.24 14.73
CA VAL A 268 -8.10 13.34 15.49
C VAL A 268 -8.91 14.51 14.94
N GLU A 269 -10.17 14.26 14.61
CA GLU A 269 -11.11 15.27 14.14
C GLU A 269 -12.24 15.45 15.15
N LEU A 270 -12.44 16.70 15.58
CA LEU A 270 -13.41 17.07 16.59
C LEU A 270 -14.45 18.04 16.03
N ARG A 271 -15.71 17.85 16.39
CA ARG A 271 -16.72 18.91 16.26
C ARG A 271 -16.58 19.85 17.45
N VAL A 272 -16.44 21.13 17.16
CA VAL A 272 -16.22 22.18 18.16
C VAL A 272 -17.37 23.19 18.14
N PRO A 273 -17.74 23.77 19.29
CA PRO A 273 -18.85 24.71 19.36
C PRO A 273 -18.51 26.02 18.66
N ARG A 274 -19.50 26.63 18.00
CA ARG A 274 -19.34 27.94 17.34
C ARG A 274 -19.00 29.06 18.32
N SER A 275 -19.48 28.95 19.57
CA SER A 275 -19.30 29.95 20.62
C SER A 275 -17.90 29.96 21.23
N TRP A 276 -17.03 28.99 20.96
CA TRP A 276 -15.79 28.75 21.72
C TRP A 276 -14.94 30.01 21.98
N GLU A 277 -15.21 30.65 23.12
CA GLU A 277 -14.59 31.89 23.55
C GLU A 277 -13.28 31.61 24.28
N PRO A 278 -12.27 32.50 24.13
CA PRO A 278 -11.04 32.39 24.90
C PRO A 278 -11.27 32.41 26.42
N GLY A 279 -10.60 31.50 27.12
CA GLY A 279 -10.66 31.28 28.57
C GLY A 279 -9.29 30.95 29.16
N SER A 280 -9.20 30.81 30.48
CA SER A 280 -7.97 30.42 31.18
C SER A 280 -8.24 29.19 32.05
N PRO A 281 -7.49 28.07 31.88
CA PRO A 281 -7.70 26.85 32.67
C PRO A 281 -7.18 26.97 34.11
N SER A 282 -6.30 27.94 34.38
CA SER A 282 -5.85 28.33 35.70
C SER A 282 -5.50 29.82 35.73
N ALA A 283 -5.36 30.39 36.93
CA ALA A 283 -5.01 31.80 37.10
C ALA A 283 -3.65 32.20 36.51
N THR A 284 -2.75 31.23 36.30
CA THR A 284 -1.39 31.45 35.78
C THR A 284 -1.29 31.31 34.27
N ARG A 285 -2.36 30.87 33.59
CA ARG A 285 -2.34 30.54 32.16
C ARG A 285 -3.00 31.61 31.30
N PRO A 286 -2.48 31.85 30.08
CA PRO A 286 -3.00 32.87 29.19
C PRO A 286 -4.44 32.54 28.75
N ARG A 287 -5.17 33.60 28.42
CA ARG A 287 -6.53 33.50 27.93
C ARG A 287 -6.51 33.10 26.45
N LEU A 288 -6.75 31.82 26.17
CA LEU A 288 -6.70 31.20 24.83
C LEU A 288 -7.93 30.31 24.61
N ARG A 289 -8.10 29.76 23.41
CA ARG A 289 -9.12 28.72 23.17
C ARG A 289 -8.54 27.37 23.56
N TRP A 290 -8.87 26.91 24.75
CA TRP A 290 -8.28 25.70 25.33
C TRP A 290 -9.12 24.47 25.02
N LEU A 291 -8.46 23.44 24.51
CA LEU A 291 -8.98 22.08 24.34
C LEU A 291 -8.30 21.17 25.36
N ARG A 292 -9.06 20.26 25.96
CA ARG A 292 -8.55 19.23 26.86
C ARG A 292 -8.89 17.85 26.34
N VAL A 293 -7.90 16.99 26.25
CA VAL A 293 -8.08 15.53 26.20
C VAL A 293 -7.71 14.93 27.54
N ARG A 294 -8.53 14.03 28.08
CA ARG A 294 -8.24 13.35 29.35
C ARG A 294 -8.61 11.88 29.32
N ILE A 295 -7.98 11.09 30.19
CA ILE A 295 -8.43 9.73 30.48
C ILE A 295 -9.73 9.85 31.28
N ALA A 296 -10.84 9.37 30.73
CA ALA A 296 -12.12 9.33 31.41
C ALA A 296 -12.27 8.06 32.26
N HIS A 297 -11.85 6.92 31.70
CA HIS A 297 -11.89 5.60 32.34
C HIS A 297 -10.88 4.65 31.69
N GLY A 298 -10.47 3.61 32.42
CA GLY A 298 -9.54 2.58 31.94
C GLY A 298 -8.08 3.00 32.01
N ALA A 299 -7.21 2.14 31.49
CA ALA A 299 -5.76 2.31 31.47
C ALA A 299 -5.18 1.78 30.15
N PHE A 300 -3.94 2.16 29.83
CA PHE A 300 -3.24 1.62 28.68
C PHE A 300 -2.82 0.17 28.94
N ALA A 301 -3.11 -0.72 27.99
CA ALA A 301 -2.75 -2.13 28.06
C ALA A 301 -1.23 -2.38 27.97
N GLY A 302 -0.53 -1.46 27.29
CA GLY A 302 0.92 -1.48 27.10
C GLY A 302 1.55 -0.18 27.64
N PRO A 303 2.79 0.14 27.21
CA PRO A 303 3.41 1.39 27.61
C PRO A 303 2.53 2.57 27.21
N ALA A 304 2.40 3.53 28.12
CA ALA A 304 1.68 4.77 27.89
C ALA A 304 2.26 5.50 26.66
N PRO A 305 1.41 6.19 25.86
CA PRO A 305 1.88 6.84 24.66
C PRO A 305 2.83 7.99 25.01
N VAL A 306 3.92 8.09 24.26
CA VAL A 306 4.81 9.26 24.28
C VAL A 306 4.66 9.95 22.94
N LEU A 307 4.25 11.22 22.95
CA LEU A 307 4.07 12.00 21.74
C LEU A 307 5.35 12.75 21.42
N SER A 308 5.81 12.68 20.16
CA SER A 308 6.89 13.51 19.63
C SER A 308 6.39 14.68 18.78
N GLY A 309 5.12 14.66 18.37
CA GLY A 309 4.54 15.69 17.52
C GLY A 309 3.06 15.95 17.79
N LEU A 310 2.69 17.24 17.75
CA LEU A 310 1.32 17.74 17.75
C LEU A 310 1.23 18.90 16.74
N ARG A 311 0.26 18.83 15.84
CA ARG A 311 0.06 19.79 14.74
C ARG A 311 -1.42 20.11 14.56
N LEU A 312 -1.71 21.34 14.13
CA LEU A 312 -3.05 21.75 13.70
C LEU A 312 -3.19 21.57 12.19
N ASN A 313 -4.42 21.58 11.67
CA ASN A 313 -4.71 21.55 10.23
C ASN A 313 -4.07 20.36 9.51
N VAL A 314 -3.98 19.21 10.19
CA VAL A 314 -3.39 18.01 9.62
C VAL A 314 -4.47 17.09 9.08
N VAL A 315 -4.23 16.51 7.90
CA VAL A 315 -5.06 15.46 7.31
C VAL A 315 -4.19 14.36 6.72
N ALA A 316 -4.69 13.13 6.75
CA ALA A 316 -4.05 12.02 6.05
C ALA A 316 -4.14 12.23 4.52
N ALA A 317 -3.03 11.96 3.84
CA ALA A 317 -2.97 11.93 2.40
C ALA A 317 -2.19 10.70 1.94
N THR A 318 -2.61 10.14 0.82
CA THR A 318 -1.96 9.00 0.19
C THR A 318 -1.23 9.46 -1.08
N ALA A 319 -0.03 8.93 -1.33
CA ALA A 319 0.76 9.14 -2.53
C ALA A 319 0.14 8.43 -3.75
N ALA A 320 -1.04 8.91 -4.17
CA ALA A 320 -1.79 8.39 -5.29
C ALA A 320 -2.73 9.45 -5.85
N ARG A 321 -3.14 9.25 -7.10
CA ARG A 321 -4.12 10.08 -7.82
C ARG A 321 -5.37 9.26 -8.11
N THR A 322 -6.53 9.82 -7.85
CA THR A 322 -7.81 9.23 -8.23
C THR A 322 -8.15 9.55 -9.69
N ILE A 323 -8.46 8.50 -10.46
CA ILE A 323 -9.05 8.58 -11.80
C ILE A 323 -10.54 8.25 -11.68
N ARG A 324 -11.39 8.97 -12.41
CA ARG A 324 -12.85 8.84 -12.34
C ARG A 324 -13.45 8.68 -13.73
N ASP A 325 -14.60 8.01 -13.77
CA ASP A 325 -15.48 7.88 -14.93
C ASP A 325 -14.78 7.45 -16.22
N GLU A 326 -13.83 6.52 -16.10
CA GLU A 326 -13.08 6.01 -17.24
C GLU A 326 -13.79 4.81 -17.88
N PRO A 327 -14.17 4.86 -19.17
CA PRO A 327 -14.64 3.68 -19.88
C PRO A 327 -13.46 2.73 -20.16
N LEU A 328 -13.63 1.45 -19.83
CA LEU A 328 -12.59 0.44 -20.06
C LEU A 328 -12.46 0.14 -21.55
N GLN A 329 -11.23 -0.14 -22.00
CA GLN A 329 -10.95 -0.49 -23.39
C GLN A 329 -10.90 -2.01 -23.58
N PRO A 330 -11.60 -2.60 -24.56
CA PRO A 330 -11.53 -4.03 -24.80
C PRO A 330 -10.13 -4.44 -25.24
N VAL A 331 -9.62 -5.53 -24.66
CA VAL A 331 -8.38 -6.18 -25.11
C VAL A 331 -8.75 -7.24 -26.14
N GLN A 332 -8.12 -7.20 -27.31
CA GLN A 332 -8.30 -8.23 -28.33
C GLN A 332 -7.74 -9.54 -27.78
N ASP A 333 -8.60 -10.54 -27.56
CA ASP A 333 -8.17 -11.87 -27.16
C ASP A 333 -7.99 -12.76 -28.41
N PRO A 334 -6.75 -13.08 -28.84
CA PRO A 334 -6.54 -13.99 -29.96
C PRO A 334 -6.85 -15.45 -29.60
N ALA A 335 -6.93 -15.80 -28.32
CA ALA A 335 -7.34 -17.11 -27.85
C ALA A 335 -8.79 -17.02 -27.39
N ALA A 336 -9.70 -17.79 -27.98
CA ALA A 336 -11.12 -17.81 -27.62
C ALA A 336 -11.37 -18.38 -26.20
N SER A 337 -10.90 -17.69 -25.17
CA SER A 337 -10.98 -18.08 -23.76
C SER A 337 -12.39 -17.91 -23.17
N GLY A 338 -13.32 -17.33 -23.94
CA GLY A 338 -14.68 -17.00 -23.52
C GLY A 338 -14.75 -15.86 -22.50
N ARG A 339 -13.63 -15.44 -21.92
CA ARG A 339 -13.55 -14.37 -20.92
C ARG A 339 -13.37 -13.03 -21.59
N ARG A 340 -14.18 -12.06 -21.17
CA ARG A 340 -14.02 -10.68 -21.62
C ARG A 340 -12.89 -10.03 -20.82
N ARG A 341 -11.88 -9.54 -21.54
CA ARG A 341 -10.74 -8.81 -21.00
C ARG A 341 -10.77 -7.37 -21.45
N MET A 342 -10.54 -6.46 -20.52
CA MET A 342 -10.54 -5.03 -20.77
C MET A 342 -9.38 -4.37 -20.03
N LYS A 343 -9.07 -3.12 -20.34
CA LYS A 343 -7.89 -2.43 -19.81
C LYS A 343 -8.23 -1.03 -19.31
N LEU A 344 -7.65 -0.69 -18.17
CA LEU A 344 -7.56 0.67 -17.62
C LEU A 344 -6.31 1.37 -18.15
N SER A 345 -6.41 2.66 -18.45
CA SER A 345 -5.36 3.41 -19.14
C SER A 345 -4.19 3.81 -18.25
N GLN A 346 -4.42 3.97 -16.94
CA GLN A 346 -3.43 4.45 -15.98
C GLN A 346 -2.97 3.31 -15.06
N VAL A 347 -1.65 3.18 -14.91
CA VAL A 347 -0.97 2.19 -14.07
C VAL A 347 0.26 2.83 -13.40
N PRO A 348 0.79 2.26 -12.30
CA PRO A 348 0.26 1.14 -11.53
C PRO A 348 -0.99 1.52 -10.72
N ILE A 349 -1.91 0.56 -10.56
CA ILE A 349 -3.17 0.72 -9.84
C ILE A 349 -2.98 0.30 -8.37
N LEU A 350 -3.51 1.09 -7.44
CA LEU A 350 -3.54 0.69 -6.04
C LEU A 350 -4.56 -0.43 -5.81
N ALA A 351 -4.11 -1.48 -5.12
CA ALA A 351 -4.93 -2.64 -4.80
C ALA A 351 -6.25 -2.29 -4.09
N GLY A 352 -7.35 -2.88 -4.53
CA GLY A 352 -8.68 -2.68 -3.94
C GLY A 352 -9.28 -1.28 -4.13
N SER A 353 -8.69 -0.45 -5.00
CA SER A 353 -9.21 0.90 -5.29
C SER A 353 -10.23 0.92 -6.42
N VAL A 354 -10.31 -0.14 -7.23
CA VAL A 354 -11.09 -0.17 -8.46
C VAL A 354 -12.57 -0.37 -8.18
N VAL A 355 -13.41 0.52 -8.71
CA VAL A 355 -14.86 0.40 -8.67
C VAL A 355 -15.40 0.47 -10.09
N ILE A 356 -15.95 -0.65 -10.57
CA ILE A 356 -16.53 -0.78 -11.90
C ILE A 356 -18.06 -0.82 -11.80
N GLU A 357 -18.69 -0.06 -12.67
CA GLU A 357 -20.10 -0.16 -13.01
C GLU A 357 -20.24 -0.65 -14.44
N VAL A 358 -21.22 -1.51 -14.65
CA VAL A 358 -21.62 -1.99 -15.96
C VAL A 358 -23.05 -1.57 -16.20
N ASP A 359 -23.30 -0.94 -17.35
CA ASP A 359 -24.64 -0.71 -17.86
C ASP A 359 -25.17 -2.03 -18.44
N ASP A 360 -26.19 -2.57 -17.79
CA ASP A 360 -26.80 -3.86 -18.12
C ASP A 360 -27.69 -3.76 -19.38
N ASP A 361 -28.14 -2.54 -19.73
CA ASP A 361 -29.11 -2.27 -20.81
C ASP A 361 -28.51 -1.40 -21.93
N ALA A 362 -27.20 -1.51 -22.19
CA ALA A 362 -26.43 -0.66 -23.10
C ALA A 362 -26.86 -0.64 -24.58
N GLY A 363 -27.96 -1.32 -24.95
CA GLY A 363 -28.59 -1.27 -26.27
C GLY A 363 -30.12 -1.10 -26.25
N GLY A 364 -30.74 -0.98 -25.07
CA GLY A 364 -32.20 -0.91 -24.92
C GLY A 364 -32.79 0.47 -25.23
N ASP A 365 -31.99 1.53 -25.10
CA ASP A 365 -32.46 2.91 -25.19
C ASP A 365 -31.65 3.74 -26.18
N VAL A 366 -32.04 3.64 -27.46
CA VAL A 366 -31.43 4.38 -28.58
C VAL A 366 -31.57 5.91 -28.42
N PHE A 367 -32.50 6.38 -27.58
CA PHE A 367 -32.85 7.80 -27.43
C PHE A 367 -32.51 8.40 -26.04
N GLY A 368 -31.95 7.62 -25.11
CA GLY A 368 -31.55 8.10 -23.77
C GLY A 368 -32.72 8.54 -22.87
N THR A 369 -33.90 7.94 -23.07
CA THR A 369 -35.16 8.25 -22.40
C THR A 369 -35.43 7.42 -21.13
N THR A 370 -34.70 6.33 -20.92
CA THR A 370 -34.86 5.39 -19.80
C THR A 370 -33.67 5.53 -18.86
N ALA A 371 -33.91 5.52 -17.54
CA ALA A 371 -32.83 5.46 -16.57
C ALA A 371 -32.14 4.09 -16.72
N GLY A 372 -30.93 4.06 -17.31
CA GLY A 372 -30.17 2.83 -17.50
C GLY A 372 -29.91 2.11 -16.18
N THR A 373 -30.08 0.79 -16.19
CA THR A 373 -29.81 -0.05 -15.02
C THR A 373 -28.32 -0.29 -14.91
N THR A 374 -27.62 0.48 -14.07
CA THR A 374 -26.20 0.25 -13.81
C THR A 374 -26.00 -0.66 -12.61
N SER A 375 -25.10 -1.61 -12.78
CA SER A 375 -24.76 -2.61 -11.77
C SER A 375 -23.32 -2.48 -11.36
N ARG A 376 -23.06 -2.44 -10.05
CA ARG A 376 -21.71 -2.39 -9.50
C ARG A 376 -21.11 -3.78 -9.40
N TRP A 377 -19.88 -3.94 -9.87
CA TRP A 377 -19.14 -5.19 -9.80
C TRP A 377 -18.08 -5.14 -8.70
N ARG A 378 -17.69 -6.31 -8.17
CA ARG A 378 -16.73 -6.43 -7.07
C ARG A 378 -15.40 -7.02 -7.55
N GLU A 379 -14.31 -6.36 -7.18
CA GLU A 379 -12.96 -6.89 -7.36
C GLU A 379 -12.73 -8.10 -6.42
N VAL A 380 -12.17 -9.18 -6.96
CA VAL A 380 -11.82 -10.39 -6.22
C VAL A 380 -10.41 -10.86 -6.61
N GLU A 381 -9.77 -11.66 -5.75
CA GLU A 381 -8.44 -12.22 -6.04
C GLU A 381 -8.46 -13.30 -7.14
N SER A 382 -9.56 -14.04 -7.23
CA SER A 382 -9.78 -15.10 -8.21
C SER A 382 -11.25 -15.23 -8.54
N LEU A 383 -11.55 -15.51 -9.81
CA LEU A 383 -12.92 -15.85 -10.26
C LEU A 383 -13.32 -17.28 -9.85
N ALA A 384 -12.37 -18.12 -9.44
CA ALA A 384 -12.65 -19.48 -9.02
C ALA A 384 -13.53 -19.49 -7.77
N GLY A 385 -14.62 -20.24 -7.81
CA GLY A 385 -15.58 -20.36 -6.70
C GLY A 385 -16.75 -19.39 -6.75
N TYR A 386 -16.84 -18.54 -7.77
CA TYR A 386 -18.00 -17.68 -8.03
C TYR A 386 -18.91 -18.30 -9.10
N GLY A 387 -20.22 -18.16 -8.93
CA GLY A 387 -21.23 -18.67 -9.86
C GLY A 387 -21.53 -17.74 -11.04
N ALA A 388 -22.38 -18.21 -11.96
CA ALA A 388 -22.74 -17.51 -13.20
C ALA A 388 -23.39 -16.13 -12.99
N ASP A 389 -24.01 -15.89 -11.84
CA ASP A 389 -24.70 -14.63 -11.52
C ASP A 389 -23.84 -13.67 -10.68
N ASP A 390 -22.66 -14.12 -10.23
CA ASP A 390 -21.78 -13.33 -9.37
C ASP A 390 -21.04 -12.26 -10.18
N ARG A 391 -21.39 -10.99 -9.93
CA ARG A 391 -20.80 -9.82 -10.60
C ARG A 391 -19.42 -9.48 -10.04
N VAL A 392 -18.44 -10.28 -10.43
CA VAL A 392 -17.05 -10.18 -9.96
C VAL A 392 -16.06 -10.03 -11.10
N PHE A 393 -14.93 -9.39 -10.82
CA PHE A 393 -13.80 -9.26 -11.74
C PHE A 393 -12.47 -9.34 -11.01
N THR A 394 -11.40 -9.66 -11.73
CA THR A 394 -10.02 -9.60 -11.22
C THR A 394 -9.26 -8.48 -11.93
N VAL A 395 -8.31 -7.84 -11.24
CA VAL A 395 -7.45 -6.79 -11.81
C VAL A 395 -5.97 -7.18 -11.67
N ASP A 396 -5.24 -7.12 -12.77
CA ASP A 396 -3.79 -7.04 -12.75
C ASP A 396 -3.39 -5.57 -12.52
N HIS A 397 -2.92 -5.28 -11.31
CA HIS A 397 -2.64 -3.93 -10.83
C HIS A 397 -1.43 -3.26 -11.51
N ASP A 398 -0.55 -4.04 -12.16
CA ASP A 398 0.65 -3.55 -12.83
C ASP A 398 0.35 -3.20 -14.29
N SER A 399 -0.40 -4.07 -14.98
CA SER A 399 -0.76 -3.89 -16.38
C SER A 399 -2.08 -3.15 -16.60
N GLY A 400 -2.96 -3.09 -15.59
CA GLY A 400 -4.31 -2.53 -15.68
C GLY A 400 -5.31 -3.45 -16.41
N GLU A 401 -4.96 -4.73 -16.62
CA GLU A 401 -5.86 -5.70 -17.25
C GLU A 401 -6.94 -6.16 -16.27
N VAL A 402 -8.19 -6.00 -16.67
CA VAL A 402 -9.39 -6.40 -15.95
C VAL A 402 -9.99 -7.62 -16.65
N THR A 403 -10.17 -8.71 -15.91
CA THR A 403 -10.78 -9.94 -16.42
C THR A 403 -12.12 -10.18 -15.73
N PHE A 404 -13.16 -10.35 -16.53
CA PHE A 404 -14.51 -10.65 -16.08
C PHE A 404 -14.82 -12.15 -16.16
N GLY A 405 -15.94 -12.55 -15.56
CA GLY A 405 -16.45 -13.90 -15.63
C GLY A 405 -16.82 -14.34 -17.06
N ASP A 406 -16.90 -15.65 -17.23
CA ASP A 406 -17.27 -16.34 -18.48
C ASP A 406 -18.72 -16.86 -18.46
N GLY A 407 -19.51 -16.49 -17.45
CA GLY A 407 -20.85 -17.04 -17.23
C GLY A 407 -20.86 -18.40 -16.54
N VAL A 408 -19.68 -18.93 -16.16
CA VAL A 408 -19.55 -20.13 -15.31
C VAL A 408 -18.82 -19.76 -14.01
N ASN A 409 -17.68 -19.06 -14.13
CA ASN A 409 -16.88 -18.55 -13.02
C ASN A 409 -17.04 -17.03 -12.93
N GLY A 410 -18.15 -16.59 -12.35
CA GLY A 410 -18.58 -15.19 -12.37
C GLY A 410 -19.42 -14.84 -13.60
N ALA A 411 -20.17 -13.75 -13.48
CA ALA A 411 -21.05 -13.24 -14.51
C ALA A 411 -20.29 -12.76 -15.75
N ALA A 412 -20.86 -13.05 -16.92
CA ALA A 412 -20.40 -12.49 -18.18
C ALA A 412 -20.87 -11.05 -18.33
N VAL A 413 -20.02 -10.17 -18.89
CA VAL A 413 -20.39 -8.77 -19.12
C VAL A 413 -21.34 -8.68 -20.31
N PRO A 414 -22.50 -8.02 -20.16
CA PRO A 414 -23.43 -7.77 -21.27
C PRO A 414 -22.74 -7.10 -22.47
N PRO A 415 -23.13 -7.44 -23.71
CA PRO A 415 -22.62 -6.75 -24.89
C PRO A 415 -23.05 -5.28 -24.86
N GLY A 416 -22.14 -4.38 -25.23
CA GLY A 416 -22.42 -2.95 -25.22
C GLY A 416 -21.19 -2.14 -25.59
N PHE A 417 -21.41 -0.95 -26.14
CA PHE A 417 -20.33 0.00 -26.44
C PHE A 417 -20.12 0.92 -25.23
N ARG A 418 -18.88 0.95 -24.71
CA ARG A 418 -18.52 1.75 -23.52
C ARG A 418 -19.44 1.52 -22.31
N ASN A 419 -20.03 0.33 -22.22
CA ASN A 419 -20.96 -0.04 -21.16
C ASN A 419 -20.26 -0.43 -19.85
N VAL A 420 -18.92 -0.56 -19.87
CA VAL A 420 -18.11 -0.86 -18.68
C VAL A 420 -17.29 0.36 -18.33
N ARG A 421 -17.52 0.90 -17.12
CA ARG A 421 -16.88 2.12 -16.64
C ARG A 421 -16.28 1.91 -15.26
N ALA A 422 -15.03 2.30 -15.10
CA ALA A 422 -14.45 2.50 -13.77
C ALA A 422 -14.93 3.85 -13.23
N VAL A 423 -15.88 3.80 -12.29
CA VAL A 423 -16.39 4.98 -11.57
C VAL A 423 -15.25 5.68 -10.84
N ARG A 424 -14.38 4.89 -10.22
CA ARG A 424 -13.13 5.38 -9.64
C ARG A 424 -12.09 4.27 -9.56
N TYR A 425 -10.83 4.66 -9.65
CA TYR A 425 -9.69 3.86 -9.20
C TYR A 425 -8.53 4.79 -8.86
N ARG A 426 -7.56 4.31 -8.09
CA ARG A 426 -6.38 5.12 -7.70
C ARG A 426 -5.14 4.57 -8.37
N VAL A 427 -4.28 5.46 -8.83
CA VAL A 427 -2.98 5.12 -9.43
C VAL A 427 -1.83 5.77 -8.69
N GLY A 428 -0.69 5.11 -8.71
CA GLY A 428 0.51 5.54 -8.01
C GLY A 428 1.06 4.43 -7.13
N GLY A 429 1.64 4.81 -6.00
CA GLY A 429 2.44 3.92 -5.19
C GLY A 429 3.88 3.81 -5.66
N GLY A 430 4.60 2.86 -5.06
CA GLY A 430 6.04 2.74 -5.21
C GLY A 430 6.82 3.40 -4.06
N SER A 431 8.09 3.06 -3.99
CA SER A 431 9.02 3.56 -2.97
C SER A 431 9.33 5.05 -3.13
N ALA A 432 9.16 5.61 -4.34
CA ALA A 432 9.29 7.05 -4.61
C ALA A 432 8.31 7.90 -3.79
N GLY A 433 7.19 7.31 -3.35
CA GLY A 433 6.27 7.95 -2.42
C GLY A 433 6.86 8.13 -1.02
N ALA A 434 7.84 7.36 -0.57
CA ALA A 434 8.40 7.49 0.78
C ALA A 434 9.34 8.71 0.90
N VAL A 435 8.77 9.91 0.99
CA VAL A 435 9.51 11.17 1.04
C VAL A 435 9.83 11.63 2.46
N ARG A 436 10.93 12.35 2.62
CA ARG A 436 11.31 13.00 3.90
C ARG A 436 10.28 14.06 4.33
N ALA A 437 10.34 14.46 5.60
CA ALA A 437 9.61 15.64 6.08
C ALA A 437 9.99 16.88 5.25
N GLY A 438 9.02 17.77 5.01
CA GLY A 438 9.25 18.99 4.24
C GLY A 438 9.39 18.81 2.72
N ALA A 439 9.06 17.65 2.17
CA ALA A 439 9.22 17.36 0.75
C ALA A 439 7.94 17.59 -0.07
N VAL A 440 6.77 17.43 0.54
CA VAL A 440 5.47 17.70 -0.07
C VAL A 440 5.15 19.16 0.12
N GLY A 441 5.18 19.94 -0.96
CA GLY A 441 4.88 21.38 -0.91
C GLY A 441 4.50 22.00 -2.25
N GLY A 442 4.57 21.24 -3.34
CA GLY A 442 4.07 21.68 -4.63
C GLY A 442 2.54 21.72 -4.61
N VAL A 443 1.95 22.86 -4.94
CA VAL A 443 0.49 22.98 -5.05
C VAL A 443 0.07 22.49 -6.43
N VAL A 444 -0.73 21.42 -6.48
CA VAL A 444 -1.33 20.91 -7.74
C VAL A 444 -2.74 21.44 -7.88
N THR A 445 -3.54 21.36 -6.81
CA THR A 445 -4.86 21.98 -6.73
C THR A 445 -4.74 23.33 -6.03
N ALA A 446 -5.07 24.42 -6.72
CA ALA A 446 -5.16 25.74 -6.07
C ALA A 446 -6.49 25.88 -5.33
N LEU A 447 -6.45 26.38 -4.10
CA LEU A 447 -7.63 26.67 -3.29
C LEU A 447 -7.49 28.05 -2.63
N PRO A 448 -8.51 28.93 -2.72
CA PRO A 448 -8.45 30.26 -2.11
C PRO A 448 -8.09 30.20 -0.61
N PHE A 449 -7.27 31.16 -0.18
CA PHE A 449 -6.82 31.34 1.21
C PHE A 449 -5.90 30.24 1.78
N VAL A 450 -5.67 29.13 1.06
CA VAL A 450 -4.59 28.19 1.38
C VAL A 450 -3.27 28.79 0.91
N THR A 451 -2.39 29.12 1.86
CA THR A 451 -1.11 29.78 1.58
C THR A 451 0.08 28.82 1.64
N GLY A 452 -0.10 27.63 2.21
CA GLY A 452 0.95 26.62 2.28
C GLY A 452 0.42 25.23 2.55
N VAL A 453 1.12 24.24 2.00
CA VAL A 453 0.95 22.82 2.30
C VAL A 453 2.32 22.25 2.59
N ASN A 454 2.42 21.44 3.63
CA ASN A 454 3.67 20.79 4.01
C ASN A 454 3.39 19.38 4.57
N ASN A 455 4.33 18.44 4.47
CA ASN A 455 4.35 17.26 5.33
C ASN A 455 5.32 17.45 6.50
N PRO A 456 4.84 17.79 7.72
CA PRO A 456 5.73 18.01 8.87
C PRO A 456 6.51 16.77 9.31
N PHE A 457 6.07 15.58 8.88
CA PHE A 457 6.68 14.29 9.20
C PHE A 457 6.99 13.52 7.91
N PRO A 458 7.98 12.61 7.92
CA PRO A 458 8.25 11.77 6.75
C PRO A 458 7.02 10.95 6.37
N ALA A 459 6.82 10.75 5.07
CA ALA A 459 5.84 9.80 4.59
C ALA A 459 6.33 8.37 4.88
N SER A 460 5.40 7.48 5.20
CA SER A 460 5.68 6.08 5.54
C SER A 460 4.92 5.13 4.62
N GLY A 461 5.38 3.88 4.53
CA GLY A 461 4.90 2.95 3.52
C GLY A 461 5.54 3.24 2.16
N GLY A 462 4.82 2.96 1.07
CA GLY A 462 5.37 3.07 -0.29
C GLY A 462 6.31 1.90 -0.61
N THR A 463 5.85 0.98 -1.45
CA THR A 463 6.67 -0.16 -1.89
C THR A 463 6.51 -0.34 -3.39
N ASP A 464 7.60 -0.61 -4.09
CA ASP A 464 7.53 -0.96 -5.50
C ASP A 464 6.83 -2.31 -5.70
N ALA A 465 6.33 -2.57 -6.90
CA ALA A 465 5.80 -3.87 -7.25
C ALA A 465 6.87 -4.95 -7.04
N GLU A 466 6.47 -6.08 -6.47
CA GLU A 466 7.38 -7.17 -6.19
C GLU A 466 8.01 -7.69 -7.49
N PRO A 467 9.34 -7.74 -7.62
CA PRO A 467 9.98 -8.32 -8.80
C PRO A 467 9.62 -9.80 -8.96
N ASP A 468 9.63 -10.31 -10.19
CA ASP A 468 9.34 -11.73 -10.49
C ASP A 468 10.15 -12.70 -9.62
N ALA A 469 11.42 -12.36 -9.37
CA ALA A 469 12.35 -13.06 -8.49
C ALA A 469 11.85 -13.18 -7.04
N GLY A 470 11.29 -12.09 -6.51
CA GLY A 470 10.69 -12.06 -5.19
C GLY A 470 9.45 -12.95 -5.14
N ALA A 471 8.56 -12.81 -6.12
CA ALA A 471 7.31 -13.56 -6.18
C ALA A 471 7.55 -15.08 -6.27
N MET A 472 8.55 -15.52 -7.04
CA MET A 472 8.89 -16.95 -7.12
C MET A 472 9.43 -17.50 -5.80
N ARG A 473 10.39 -16.81 -5.17
CA ARG A 473 10.95 -17.23 -3.87
C ARG A 473 9.88 -17.26 -2.79
N ARG A 474 9.04 -16.22 -2.73
CA ARG A 474 7.92 -16.15 -1.80
C ARG A 474 6.93 -17.27 -2.05
N GLY A 475 6.50 -17.47 -3.30
CA GLY A 475 5.52 -18.49 -3.68
C GLY A 475 5.95 -19.90 -3.29
N ALA A 476 7.21 -20.26 -3.54
CA ALA A 476 7.77 -21.54 -3.10
C ALA A 476 7.74 -21.68 -1.56
N GLY A 477 8.10 -20.61 -0.84
CA GLY A 477 7.99 -20.55 0.61
C GLY A 477 6.57 -20.71 1.13
N GLU A 478 5.58 -20.09 0.47
CA GLU A 478 4.17 -20.13 0.86
C GLU A 478 3.57 -21.53 0.65
N LEU A 479 3.90 -22.17 -0.46
CA LEU A 479 3.53 -23.57 -0.73
C LEU A 479 4.13 -24.54 0.29
N ARG A 480 5.37 -24.29 0.71
CA ARG A 480 6.05 -25.08 1.76
C ARG A 480 5.40 -24.89 3.12
N ALA A 481 5.14 -23.64 3.52
CA ALA A 481 4.58 -23.31 4.84
C ALA A 481 3.09 -23.68 4.97
N ARG A 482 2.33 -23.68 3.87
CA ARG A 482 0.86 -23.93 3.84
C ARG A 482 0.09 -23.10 4.88
N GLY A 483 0.52 -21.86 5.09
CA GLY A 483 -0.08 -20.95 6.06
C GLY A 483 0.20 -21.28 7.53
N ARG A 484 1.17 -22.13 7.85
CA ARG A 484 1.52 -22.53 9.22
C ARG A 484 2.99 -22.29 9.54
N ALA A 485 3.28 -21.83 10.76
CA ALA A 485 4.63 -21.62 11.25
C ALA A 485 5.17 -22.90 11.92
N VAL A 486 5.83 -23.78 11.16
CA VAL A 486 6.34 -25.06 11.69
C VAL A 486 7.86 -25.04 11.80
N ALA A 487 8.55 -24.57 10.76
CA ALA A 487 10.00 -24.38 10.73
C ALA A 487 10.37 -22.91 11.03
N PRO A 488 11.59 -22.63 11.52
CA PRO A 488 12.07 -21.26 11.76
C PRO A 488 11.89 -20.31 10.56
N ALA A 489 12.10 -20.81 9.33
CA ALA A 489 11.92 -20.03 8.11
C ALA A 489 10.44 -19.65 7.82
N ASP A 490 9.47 -20.39 8.36
CA ASP A 490 8.04 -20.07 8.20
C ASP A 490 7.65 -18.83 9.01
N TYR A 491 8.27 -18.62 10.17
CA TYR A 491 7.99 -17.45 11.02
C TYR A 491 8.36 -16.16 10.30
N GLY A 492 9.54 -16.10 9.66
CA GLY A 492 9.95 -14.94 8.88
C GLY A 492 8.98 -14.67 7.72
N LEU A 493 8.65 -15.71 6.94
CA LEU A 493 7.71 -15.59 5.82
C LEU A 493 6.33 -15.08 6.28
N LEU A 494 5.76 -15.66 7.34
CA LEU A 494 4.44 -15.30 7.85
C LEU A 494 4.45 -13.92 8.53
N ALA A 495 5.55 -13.53 9.18
CA ALA A 495 5.69 -12.19 9.76
C ALA A 495 5.61 -11.09 8.70
N THR A 496 6.15 -11.30 7.49
CA THR A 496 6.03 -10.31 6.38
C THR A 496 4.60 -10.10 5.88
N ARG A 497 3.64 -10.95 6.28
CA ARG A 497 2.22 -10.75 5.97
C ARG A 497 1.53 -9.80 6.95
N ALA A 498 2.12 -9.58 8.13
CA ALA A 498 1.53 -8.69 9.13
C ALA A 498 1.73 -7.22 8.70
N PRO A 499 0.66 -6.45 8.49
CA PRO A 499 0.77 -5.03 8.15
C PRO A 499 1.55 -4.27 9.25
N GLY A 500 2.51 -3.45 8.84
CA GLY A 500 3.32 -2.64 9.77
C GLY A 500 4.40 -3.41 10.54
N ALA A 501 4.59 -4.71 10.29
CA ALA A 501 5.69 -5.46 10.87
C ALA A 501 7.02 -5.01 10.24
N SER A 502 7.91 -4.42 11.04
CA SER A 502 9.30 -4.16 10.67
C SER A 502 10.08 -5.48 10.72
N VAL A 503 9.87 -6.35 9.73
CA VAL A 503 10.68 -7.55 9.55
C VAL A 503 11.94 -7.14 8.80
N ALA A 504 12.99 -6.82 9.56
CA ALA A 504 14.31 -6.46 9.04
C ALA A 504 15.05 -7.67 8.47
#